data_AF-A0A9Q3KMS4-F1
#
_entry.id   AF-A0A9Q3KMS4-F1
#
_cell.length_a   1.000
_cell.length_b   1.000
_cell.length_c   1.000
_cell.angle_alpha   90.00
_cell.angle_beta   90.00
_cell.angle_gamma   90.00
#
_symmetry.space_group_name_H-M   'P 1'
#
loop_
_entity.id
_entity.type
_entity.pdbx_description
1 polymer ?
#
loop_
_entity_poly.entity_id
_entity_poly.type
_entity_poly.pdbx_seq_one_letter_code
_entity_poly.pdbx_strand_id
1 'polypeptide(L)'
;MGQALLKEVPKLKEWPHFSGEGEYDHMEFIRGIDMIKEDFELPDRLVTARFNTLFTKSAHRWYIKIRQAHGHQSWTWWKTQMINKWANDAWRFKVETAFESSKFNADKDKALPWFCQQKDRLTELYPDMSEFMIHRKILRQCGGDLEHAVKSRTTEQSSAEDIINILEEVTTRTKIGSS
;
A
#
# COMPACT_ATOMS: atom_id res chain seq x y z
N MET A 1 25.09 27.58 3.38
CA MET A 1 24.39 26.63 4.27
C MET A 1 24.19 25.27 3.58
N GLY A 2 25.23 24.56 3.13
CA GLY A 2 25.06 23.45 2.16
C GLY A 2 25.63 22.07 2.53
N GLN A 3 26.41 21.94 3.60
CA GLN A 3 27.08 20.66 3.95
C GLN A 3 26.55 20.00 5.22
N ALA A 4 25.86 20.75 6.09
CA ALA A 4 25.32 20.21 7.35
C ALA A 4 24.08 19.33 7.13
N LEU A 5 23.14 19.80 6.30
CA LEU A 5 21.88 19.07 6.00
C LEU A 5 22.12 17.73 5.30
N LEU A 6 23.19 17.58 4.51
CA LEU A 6 23.51 16.32 3.83
C LEU A 6 23.97 15.20 4.77
N LYS A 7 24.45 15.52 5.99
CA LYS A 7 24.86 14.52 6.98
C LYS A 7 23.69 13.85 7.69
N GLU A 8 22.52 14.49 7.66
CA GLU A 8 21.29 14.00 8.30
C GLU A 8 20.45 13.14 7.35
N VAL A 9 20.70 13.23 6.04
CA VAL A 9 20.01 12.40 5.04
C VAL A 9 20.32 10.92 5.28
N PRO A 10 19.30 10.03 5.31
CA PRO A 10 19.49 8.61 5.51
C PRO A 10 20.47 8.03 4.49
N LYS A 11 21.23 7.01 4.93
CA LYS A 11 22.16 6.30 4.05
C LYS A 11 21.36 5.58 2.98
N LEU A 12 21.94 5.42 1.79
CA LEU A 12 21.25 4.83 0.64
C LEU A 12 20.63 3.44 0.91
N LYS A 13 21.22 2.66 1.82
CA LYS A 13 20.69 1.35 2.26
C LYS A 13 19.37 1.44 3.06
N GLU A 14 19.06 2.59 3.63
CA GLU A 14 17.85 2.88 4.41
C GLU A 14 16.72 3.43 3.53
N TRP A 15 17.01 3.70 2.25
CA TRP A 15 16.01 4.15 1.30
C TRP A 15 15.20 2.96 0.78
N PRO A 16 13.92 3.18 0.39
CA PRO A 16 13.13 2.13 -0.24
C PRO A 16 13.79 1.67 -1.54
N HIS A 17 13.71 0.39 -1.82
CA HIS A 17 14.16 -0.19 -3.10
C HIS A 17 12.94 -0.57 -3.92
N PHE A 18 13.05 -0.47 -5.24
CA PHE A 18 11.96 -0.78 -6.16
C PHE A 18 12.40 -1.84 -7.15
N SER A 19 11.71 -2.97 -7.18
CA SER A 19 12.07 -4.12 -8.02
C SER A 19 11.22 -4.25 -9.29
N GLY A 20 10.06 -3.56 -9.30
CA GLY A 20 9.02 -3.71 -10.31
C GLY A 20 8.21 -5.00 -10.15
N GLU A 21 8.31 -5.66 -9.00
CA GLU A 21 7.69 -6.95 -8.67
C GLU A 21 6.99 -6.84 -7.32
N GLY A 22 5.72 -7.26 -7.24
CA GLY A 22 4.93 -7.21 -6.02
C GLY A 22 3.56 -6.57 -6.24
N GLU A 23 2.69 -6.67 -5.25
CA GLU A 23 1.34 -6.07 -5.31
C GLU A 23 1.43 -4.54 -5.19
N TYR A 24 2.31 -4.00 -4.33
CA TYR A 24 2.39 -2.55 -4.06
C TYR A 24 3.80 -1.93 -4.18
N ASP A 25 4.77 -2.68 -4.71
CA ASP A 25 6.20 -2.29 -4.78
C ASP A 25 6.43 -0.87 -5.34
N HIS A 26 5.64 -0.46 -6.35
CA HIS A 26 5.74 0.88 -6.94
C HIS A 26 5.14 1.98 -6.05
N MET A 27 4.01 1.72 -5.39
CA MET A 27 3.33 2.70 -4.53
C MET A 27 4.08 2.90 -3.21
N GLU A 28 4.58 1.83 -2.61
CA GLU A 28 5.42 1.88 -1.41
C GLU A 28 6.72 2.64 -1.68
N PHE A 29 7.38 2.37 -2.80
CA PHE A 29 8.57 3.11 -3.20
C PHE A 29 8.28 4.60 -3.37
N ILE A 30 7.22 4.96 -4.11
CA ILE A 30 6.85 6.36 -4.33
C ILE A 30 6.59 7.08 -3.00
N ARG A 31 5.78 6.48 -2.12
CA ARG A 31 5.46 7.04 -0.80
C ARG A 31 6.70 7.21 0.06
N GLY A 32 7.58 6.20 0.11
CA GLY A 32 8.81 6.28 0.89
C GLY A 32 9.77 7.36 0.38
N ILE A 33 9.87 7.55 -0.94
CA ILE A 33 10.68 8.65 -1.51
C ILE A 33 10.03 10.01 -1.24
N ASP A 34 8.71 10.13 -1.34
CA ASP A 34 7.99 11.38 -1.04
C ASP A 34 8.22 11.79 0.42
N MET A 35 8.12 10.87 1.38
CA MET A 35 8.41 11.11 2.81
C MET A 35 9.86 11.58 3.02
N ILE A 36 10.85 10.86 2.50
CA ILE A 36 12.27 11.25 2.62
C ILE A 36 12.53 12.61 1.97
N LYS A 37 11.87 12.91 0.86
CA LYS A 37 12.03 14.18 0.17
C LYS A 37 11.44 15.34 0.99
N GLU A 38 10.30 15.12 1.63
CA GLU A 38 9.64 16.09 2.50
C GLU A 38 10.44 16.34 3.79
N ASP A 39 10.78 15.27 4.52
CA ASP A 39 11.48 15.34 5.81
C ASP A 39 12.86 16.00 5.73
N PHE A 40 13.56 15.81 4.60
CA PHE A 40 14.93 16.31 4.39
C PHE A 40 15.02 17.40 3.31
N GLU A 41 13.88 17.93 2.85
CA GLU A 41 13.78 18.98 1.81
C GLU A 41 14.65 18.71 0.56
N LEU A 42 14.69 17.46 0.11
CA LEU A 42 15.68 17.05 -0.90
C LEU A 42 15.33 17.58 -2.29
N PRO A 43 16.28 18.15 -3.04
CA PRO A 43 16.07 18.48 -4.45
C PRO A 43 15.99 17.21 -5.31
N ASP A 44 15.16 17.24 -6.36
CA ASP A 44 14.90 16.10 -7.26
C ASP A 44 16.16 15.47 -7.84
N ARG A 45 17.19 16.27 -8.12
CA ARG A 45 18.48 15.78 -8.64
C ARG A 45 19.15 14.79 -7.69
N LEU A 46 18.99 14.96 -6.37
CA LEU A 46 19.59 14.06 -5.38
C LEU A 46 18.80 12.75 -5.29
N VAL A 47 17.48 12.80 -5.41
CA VAL A 47 16.63 11.60 -5.46
C VAL A 47 16.93 10.80 -6.73
N THR A 48 16.84 11.45 -7.90
CA THR A 48 16.98 10.79 -9.20
C THR A 48 18.40 10.28 -9.48
N ALA A 49 19.44 10.88 -8.88
CA ALA A 49 20.80 10.36 -8.95
C ALA A 49 20.97 8.99 -8.24
N ARG A 50 20.08 8.65 -7.31
CA ARG A 50 20.12 7.40 -6.54
C ARG A 50 19.39 6.24 -7.21
N PHE A 51 18.59 6.49 -8.26
CA PHE A 51 17.76 5.46 -8.91
C PHE A 51 18.54 4.29 -9.46
N ASN A 52 19.78 4.51 -9.92
CA ASN A 52 20.61 3.41 -10.39
C ASN A 52 20.90 2.35 -9.31
N THR A 53 20.86 2.73 -8.03
CA THR A 53 21.04 1.81 -6.89
C THR A 53 19.71 1.36 -6.30
N LEU A 54 18.73 2.27 -6.21
CA LEU A 54 17.45 1.97 -5.58
C LEU A 54 16.57 1.06 -6.44
N PHE A 55 16.72 1.13 -7.75
CA PHE A 55 16.01 0.25 -8.66
C PHE A 55 16.76 -1.07 -8.82
N THR A 56 16.02 -2.15 -8.72
CA THR A 56 16.52 -3.52 -8.82
C THR A 56 15.72 -4.30 -9.86
N LYS A 57 16.22 -5.49 -10.24
CA LYS A 57 15.53 -6.44 -11.14
C LYS A 57 14.91 -5.79 -12.40
N SER A 58 13.60 -5.95 -12.61
CA SER A 58 12.88 -5.51 -13.80
C SER A 58 12.78 -3.98 -13.88
N ALA A 59 12.60 -3.31 -12.73
CA ALA A 59 12.57 -1.86 -12.63
C ALA A 59 13.90 -1.22 -13.03
N HIS A 60 15.04 -1.80 -12.64
CA HIS A 60 16.36 -1.29 -13.02
C HIS A 60 16.56 -1.30 -14.54
N ARG A 61 16.23 -2.43 -15.20
CA ARG A 61 16.32 -2.56 -16.67
C ARG A 61 15.42 -1.56 -17.39
N TRP A 62 14.21 -1.36 -16.88
CA TRP A 62 13.28 -0.36 -17.41
C TRP A 62 13.85 1.06 -17.25
N TYR A 63 14.35 1.40 -16.08
CA TYR A 63 14.91 2.72 -15.78
C TYR A 63 16.06 3.09 -16.70
N ILE A 64 17.02 2.18 -16.93
CA ILE A 64 18.16 2.46 -17.83
C ILE A 64 17.65 2.87 -19.20
N LYS A 65 16.67 2.15 -19.77
CA LYS A 65 16.10 2.46 -21.08
C LYS A 65 15.42 3.84 -21.11
N ILE A 66 14.56 4.11 -20.13
CA ILE A 66 13.83 5.39 -20.04
C ILE A 66 14.80 6.55 -19.81
N ARG A 67 15.82 6.36 -18.96
CA ARG A 67 16.86 7.35 -18.67
C ARG A 67 17.71 7.68 -19.89
N GLN A 68 18.07 6.68 -20.70
CA GLN A 68 18.80 6.88 -21.95
C GLN A 68 17.97 7.66 -22.97
N ALA A 69 16.66 7.39 -23.05
CA ALA A 69 15.78 8.05 -24.02
C ALA A 69 15.40 9.50 -23.64
N HIS A 70 15.21 9.78 -22.34
CA HIS A 70 14.65 11.07 -21.88
C HIS A 70 15.61 11.91 -21.01
N GLY A 71 16.80 11.40 -20.71
CA GLY A 71 17.82 12.14 -19.96
C GLY A 71 17.43 12.47 -18.51
N HIS A 72 17.91 13.61 -18.02
CA HIS A 72 17.61 14.08 -16.66
C HIS A 72 16.18 14.60 -16.58
N GLN A 73 15.41 14.06 -15.64
CA GLN A 73 13.99 14.39 -15.43
C GLN A 73 13.70 14.58 -13.95
N SER A 74 12.62 15.31 -13.64
CA SER A 74 12.16 15.59 -12.28
C SER A 74 11.60 14.35 -11.58
N TRP A 75 11.48 14.40 -10.26
CA TRP A 75 10.86 13.32 -9.48
C TRP A 75 9.40 13.14 -9.89
N THR A 76 8.65 14.23 -10.05
CA THR A 76 7.26 14.19 -10.52
C THR A 76 7.10 13.46 -11.85
N TRP A 77 8.01 13.70 -12.80
CA TRP A 77 7.98 13.01 -14.09
C TRP A 77 8.19 11.50 -13.92
N TRP A 78 9.15 11.10 -13.08
CA TRP A 78 9.41 9.69 -12.79
C TRP A 78 8.25 9.00 -12.08
N LYS A 79 7.57 9.69 -11.13
CA LYS A 79 6.33 9.18 -10.52
C LYS A 79 5.29 8.85 -11.60
N THR A 80 5.05 9.77 -12.53
CA THR A 80 4.13 9.53 -13.65
C THR A 80 4.52 8.32 -14.49
N GLN A 81 5.81 8.16 -14.81
CA GLN A 81 6.27 7.00 -15.58
C GLN A 81 6.11 5.68 -14.82
N MET A 82 6.34 5.67 -13.51
CA MET A 82 6.15 4.48 -12.67
C MET A 82 4.67 4.10 -12.59
N ILE A 83 3.78 5.06 -12.34
CA ILE A 83 2.33 4.86 -12.30
C ILE A 83 1.84 4.31 -13.64
N ASN A 84 2.21 4.94 -14.76
CA ASN A 84 1.81 4.49 -16.09
C ASN A 84 2.27 3.05 -16.39
N LYS A 85 3.44 2.65 -15.90
CA LYS A 85 4.01 1.34 -16.17
C LYS A 85 3.46 0.24 -15.26
N TRP A 86 3.30 0.51 -13.95
CA TRP A 86 3.00 -0.50 -12.94
C TRP A 86 1.61 -0.39 -12.28
N ALA A 87 0.96 0.77 -12.31
CA ALA A 87 -0.41 0.97 -11.85
C ALA A 87 -1.42 0.92 -13.01
N ASN A 88 -1.14 0.11 -14.04
CA ASN A 88 -1.97 -0.02 -15.23
C ASN A 88 -3.21 -0.90 -14.99
N ASP A 89 -4.10 -0.99 -15.98
CA ASP A 89 -5.36 -1.74 -15.88
C ASP A 89 -5.18 -3.21 -15.50
N ALA A 90 -4.11 -3.86 -15.95
CA ALA A 90 -3.84 -5.26 -15.60
C ALA A 90 -3.48 -5.40 -14.11
N TRP A 91 -2.75 -4.43 -13.54
CA TRP A 91 -2.51 -4.37 -12.10
C TRP A 91 -3.80 -4.10 -11.33
N ARG A 92 -4.61 -3.12 -11.76
CA ARG A 92 -5.89 -2.79 -11.12
C ARG A 92 -6.80 -4.02 -11.07
N PHE A 93 -6.96 -4.71 -12.21
CA PHE A 93 -7.74 -5.93 -12.32
C PHE A 93 -7.24 -7.04 -11.37
N LYS A 94 -5.91 -7.21 -11.27
CA LYS A 94 -5.31 -8.19 -10.36
C LYS A 94 -5.62 -7.88 -8.89
N VAL A 95 -5.50 -6.62 -8.48
CA VAL A 95 -5.77 -6.20 -7.10
C VAL A 95 -7.28 -6.29 -6.78
N GLU A 96 -8.14 -5.89 -7.71
CA GLU A 96 -9.60 -6.05 -7.59
C GLU A 96 -9.99 -7.52 -7.42
N THR A 97 -9.46 -8.40 -8.28
CA THR A 97 -9.70 -9.85 -8.19
C THR A 97 -9.20 -10.42 -6.85
N ALA A 98 -8.03 -9.97 -6.38
CA ALA A 98 -7.49 -10.38 -5.09
C ALA A 98 -8.36 -9.93 -3.92
N PHE A 99 -8.91 -8.72 -3.96
CA PHE A 99 -9.88 -8.25 -2.97
C PHE A 99 -11.19 -9.06 -3.01
N GLU A 100 -11.76 -9.28 -4.20
CA GLU A 100 -13.05 -9.96 -4.36
C GLU A 100 -13.02 -11.43 -3.95
N SER A 101 -11.90 -12.11 -4.21
CA SER A 101 -11.69 -13.51 -3.85
C SER A 101 -11.29 -13.72 -2.38
N SER A 102 -10.83 -12.67 -1.70
CA SER A 102 -10.37 -12.74 -0.32
C SER A 102 -11.53 -12.64 0.67
N LYS A 103 -12.26 -13.75 0.85
CA LYS A 103 -13.28 -13.90 1.91
C LYS A 103 -12.63 -14.20 3.25
N PHE A 104 -13.12 -13.58 4.32
CA PHE A 104 -12.60 -13.84 5.66
C PHE A 104 -13.06 -15.21 6.17
N ASN A 105 -12.13 -16.02 6.65
CA ASN A 105 -12.38 -17.32 7.25
C ASN A 105 -11.94 -17.32 8.72
N ALA A 106 -12.90 -17.39 9.65
CA ALA A 106 -12.64 -17.33 11.09
C ALA A 106 -11.70 -18.43 11.62
N ASP A 107 -11.58 -19.56 10.93
CA ASP A 107 -10.73 -20.68 11.35
C ASP A 107 -9.29 -20.54 10.87
N LYS A 108 -9.07 -19.83 9.76
CA LYS A 108 -7.78 -19.75 9.08
C LYS A 108 -7.13 -18.38 9.20
N ASP A 109 -7.94 -17.32 9.16
CA ASP A 109 -7.47 -15.95 9.06
C ASP A 109 -7.37 -15.30 10.44
N LYS A 110 -6.39 -14.40 10.56
CA LYS A 110 -6.29 -13.46 11.68
C LYS A 110 -6.88 -12.13 11.24
N ALA A 111 -7.74 -11.55 12.07
CA ALA A 111 -8.50 -10.33 11.76
C ALA A 111 -7.58 -9.17 11.35
N LEU A 112 -6.60 -8.82 12.19
CA LEU A 112 -5.67 -7.71 11.94
C LEU A 112 -4.99 -7.77 10.56
N PRO A 113 -4.16 -8.79 10.24
CA PRO A 113 -3.43 -8.81 8.97
C PRO A 113 -4.35 -8.93 7.75
N TRP A 114 -5.46 -9.66 7.87
CA TRP A 114 -6.41 -9.78 6.78
C TRP A 114 -7.12 -8.45 6.50
N PHE A 115 -7.57 -7.75 7.55
CA PHE A 115 -8.27 -6.48 7.42
C PHE A 115 -7.35 -5.39 6.86
N CYS A 116 -6.12 -5.29 7.39
CA CYS A 116 -5.11 -4.35 6.87
C CYS A 116 -4.86 -4.60 5.38
N GLN A 117 -4.67 -5.85 4.96
CA GLN A 117 -4.48 -6.18 3.55
C GLN A 117 -5.67 -5.78 2.67
N GLN A 118 -6.92 -5.96 3.14
CA GLN A 118 -8.09 -5.51 2.36
C GLN A 118 -8.20 -3.98 2.33
N LYS A 119 -7.84 -3.29 3.42
CA LYS A 119 -7.80 -1.82 3.49
C LYS A 119 -6.77 -1.26 2.50
N ASP A 120 -5.58 -1.84 2.45
CA ASP A 120 -4.51 -1.44 1.52
C ASP A 120 -4.98 -1.59 0.07
N ARG A 121 -5.56 -2.74 -0.30
CA ARG A 121 -6.13 -2.99 -1.64
C ARG A 121 -7.10 -1.88 -2.07
N LEU A 122 -8.07 -1.56 -1.22
CA LEU A 122 -9.10 -0.58 -1.55
C LEU A 122 -8.56 0.85 -1.59
N THR A 123 -7.62 1.19 -0.71
CA THR A 123 -7.01 2.52 -0.66
C THR A 123 -6.16 2.78 -1.90
N GLU A 124 -5.43 1.76 -2.37
CA GLU A 124 -4.58 1.86 -3.56
C GLU A 124 -5.41 1.87 -4.86
N LEU A 125 -6.53 1.15 -4.90
CA LEU A 125 -7.45 1.16 -6.05
C LEU A 125 -8.28 2.45 -6.15
N TYR A 126 -8.71 2.97 -4.99
CA TYR A 126 -9.68 4.06 -4.88
C TYR A 126 -9.25 5.08 -3.81
N PRO A 127 -8.24 5.92 -4.10
CA PRO A 127 -7.68 6.85 -3.12
C PRO A 127 -8.69 7.89 -2.62
N ASP A 128 -9.73 8.20 -3.40
CA ASP A 128 -10.78 9.17 -3.05
C ASP A 128 -11.96 8.52 -2.28
N MET A 129 -11.90 7.22 -2.00
CA MET A 129 -12.96 6.52 -1.27
C MET A 129 -12.90 6.86 0.22
N SER A 130 -14.04 7.21 0.81
CA SER A 130 -14.12 7.48 2.25
C SER A 130 -13.79 6.23 3.07
N GLU A 131 -13.18 6.43 4.23
CA GLU A 131 -12.81 5.35 5.15
C GLU A 131 -14.03 4.49 5.55
N PHE A 132 -15.18 5.12 5.78
CA PHE A 132 -16.44 4.41 6.01
C PHE A 132 -16.84 3.47 4.85
N MET A 133 -16.68 3.91 3.59
CA MET A 133 -16.99 3.07 2.43
C MET A 133 -15.99 1.93 2.25
N ILE A 134 -14.71 2.18 2.56
CA ILE A 134 -13.68 1.13 2.62
C ILE A 134 -14.08 0.08 3.66
N HIS A 135 -14.37 0.48 4.89
CA HIS A 135 -14.81 -0.41 5.97
C HIS A 135 -16.05 -1.22 5.57
N ARG A 136 -17.06 -0.58 4.98
CA ARG A 136 -18.27 -1.25 4.52
C ARG A 136 -17.99 -2.30 3.44
N LYS A 137 -17.07 -2.04 2.51
CA LYS A 137 -16.66 -3.00 1.49
C LYS A 137 -15.90 -4.17 2.10
N ILE A 138 -15.00 -3.95 3.05
CA ILE A 138 -14.27 -5.02 3.75
C ILE A 138 -15.24 -5.92 4.52
N LEU A 139 -16.19 -5.35 5.26
CA LEU A 139 -17.15 -6.14 6.05
C LEU A 139 -18.05 -7.04 5.19
N ARG A 140 -18.33 -6.66 3.94
CA ARG A 140 -19.03 -7.54 2.97
C ARG A 140 -18.22 -8.78 2.60
N GLN A 141 -16.90 -8.76 2.79
CA GLN A 141 -16.03 -9.92 2.55
C GLN A 141 -16.05 -10.92 3.73
N CYS A 142 -16.61 -10.56 4.89
CA CYS A 142 -16.89 -11.50 5.97
C CYS A 142 -18.08 -12.40 5.63
N GLY A 143 -19.14 -11.81 5.05
CA GLY A 143 -20.36 -12.50 4.64
C GLY A 143 -21.22 -13.06 5.79
N GLY A 144 -22.48 -13.37 5.45
CA GLY A 144 -23.41 -14.10 6.32
C GLY A 144 -23.57 -13.51 7.73
N ASP A 145 -23.61 -14.40 8.72
CA ASP A 145 -23.81 -14.03 10.12
C ASP A 145 -22.64 -13.24 10.70
N LEU A 146 -21.42 -13.46 10.20
CA LEU A 146 -20.24 -12.74 10.67
C LEU A 146 -20.29 -11.26 10.26
N GLU A 147 -20.68 -10.97 9.01
CA GLU A 147 -20.92 -9.60 8.56
C GLU A 147 -21.96 -8.90 9.44
N HIS A 148 -23.09 -9.56 9.72
CA HIS A 148 -24.15 -9.00 10.56
C HIS A 148 -23.70 -8.79 12.02
N ALA A 149 -22.98 -9.76 12.59
CA ALA A 149 -22.47 -9.72 13.95
C ALA A 149 -21.47 -8.57 14.16
N VAL A 150 -20.59 -8.33 13.19
CA VAL A 150 -19.65 -7.20 13.27
C VAL A 150 -20.39 -5.88 13.05
N LYS A 151 -21.23 -5.78 12.01
CA LYS A 151 -21.96 -4.55 11.69
C LYS A 151 -22.87 -4.06 12.81
N SER A 152 -23.52 -4.97 13.53
CA SER A 152 -24.39 -4.60 14.66
C SER A 152 -23.63 -3.97 15.84
N ARG A 153 -22.30 -4.05 15.85
CA ARG A 153 -21.42 -3.50 16.89
C ARG A 153 -20.56 -2.33 16.41
N THR A 154 -20.66 -1.96 15.13
CA THR A 154 -19.90 -0.85 14.51
C THR A 154 -20.81 0.31 14.15
N THR A 155 -20.29 1.53 14.17
CA THR A 155 -20.96 2.73 13.66
C THR A 155 -20.22 3.29 12.45
N GLU A 156 -20.76 4.32 11.81
CA GLU A 156 -20.08 4.99 10.69
C GLU A 156 -18.76 5.66 11.11
N GLN A 157 -18.59 5.93 12.41
CA GLN A 157 -17.41 6.55 13.01
C GLN A 157 -16.40 5.51 13.55
N SER A 158 -16.70 4.20 13.45
CA SER A 158 -15.78 3.17 13.90
C SER A 158 -14.47 3.22 13.13
N SER A 159 -13.36 3.25 13.85
CA SER A 159 -12.03 3.17 13.30
C SER A 159 -11.73 1.76 12.77
N ALA A 160 -10.65 1.62 11.99
CA ALA A 160 -10.17 0.31 11.58
C ALA A 160 -9.84 -0.59 12.79
N GLU A 161 -9.26 -0.01 13.84
CA GLU A 161 -8.92 -0.72 15.07
C GLU A 161 -10.16 -1.23 15.81
N ASP A 162 -11.22 -0.41 15.91
CA ASP A 162 -12.49 -0.83 16.51
C ASP A 162 -13.07 -2.04 15.77
N ILE A 163 -13.08 -1.98 14.43
CA ILE A 163 -13.62 -3.06 13.59
C ILE A 163 -12.79 -4.34 13.74
N ILE A 164 -11.46 -4.23 13.76
CA ILE A 164 -10.56 -5.36 13.95
C ILE A 164 -10.81 -6.01 15.31
N ASN A 165 -10.86 -5.23 16.39
CA ASN A 165 -11.11 -5.72 17.74
C ASN A 165 -12.46 -6.45 17.85
N ILE A 166 -13.51 -5.89 17.24
CA ILE A 166 -14.83 -6.53 17.18
C ILE A 166 -14.78 -7.84 16.38
N LEU A 167 -14.08 -7.86 15.24
CA LEU A 167 -13.92 -9.06 14.43
C LEU A 167 -13.19 -10.17 15.20
N GLU A 168 -12.17 -9.84 15.98
CA GLU A 168 -11.48 -10.78 16.88
C GLU A 168 -12.38 -11.28 18.01
N GLU A 169 -13.15 -10.40 18.65
CA GLU A 169 -14.09 -10.77 19.71
C GLU A 169 -15.18 -11.72 19.20
N VAL A 170 -15.78 -11.43 18.03
CA VAL A 170 -16.83 -12.26 17.46
C VAL A 170 -16.28 -13.63 17.06
N THR A 171 -15.12 -13.68 16.42
CA THR A 171 -14.52 -14.94 15.96
C THR A 171 -14.05 -15.83 17.12
N THR A 172 -13.56 -15.24 18.21
CA THR A 172 -13.17 -15.98 19.42
C THR A 172 -14.39 -16.52 20.18
N ARG A 173 -15.46 -15.73 20.34
CA ARG A 173 -16.69 -16.18 21.01
C ARG A 173 -17.40 -17.32 20.27
N THR A 174 -17.47 -17.25 18.95
CA THR A 174 -18.11 -18.32 18.15
C THR A 174 -17.36 -19.66 18.28
N LYS A 175 -16.03 -19.64 18.42
CA LYS A 175 -15.24 -20.85 18.66
C LYS A 175 -15.54 -21.48 20.01
N ILE A 176 -15.76 -20.68 21.06
CA ILE A 176 -16.06 -21.17 22.42
C ILE A 176 -17.44 -21.84 22.49
N GLY A 177 -18.42 -21.34 21.72
CA GLY A 177 -19.78 -21.91 21.68
C GLY A 177 -19.93 -23.17 20.81
N SER A 178 -18.87 -23.59 20.11
CA SER A 178 -18.86 -24.72 19.17
C SER A 178 -18.15 -25.98 19.70
N SER A 179 -17.62 -25.91 20.92
CA SER A 179 -16.95 -26.98 21.67
C SER A 179 -17.82 -27.52 22.79
#